data_AF-A0A0A6PJR8-F1
#
_entry.id   AF-A0A0A6PJR8-F1
#
_cell.length_a   1.000
_cell.length_b   1.000
_cell.length_c   1.000
_cell.angle_alpha   90.00
_cell.angle_beta   90.00
_cell.angle_gamma   90.00
#
_symmetry.space_group_name_H-M   'P 1'
#
loop_
_entity.id
_entity.type
_entity.pdbx_description
1 polymer ?
#
loop_
_entity_poly.entity_id
_entity_poly.type
_entity_poly.pdbx_seq_one_letter_code
_entity_poly.pdbx_strand_id
1 'polypeptide(L)'
;MLNKNGVLVEFTFLDGLEFIRNPQKLRSVDYVILDIDLAIQSDLDENEWLPKILQDYYGYEPQEDEMLDEQNFDKAKERLIPVAGYQLYTELVMEHGFPKDHILFCSNHANEQKALQAAFQQALIEFPQPFSKDDKAKVQARQRR
;
A
#
# COMPACT_ATOMS: atom_id res chain seq x y z
N MET A 1 -4.81 -20.49 12.07
CA MET A 1 -3.99 -19.31 12.39
C MET A 1 -2.74 -19.34 11.52
N LEU A 2 -2.67 -18.47 10.52
CA LEU A 2 -1.56 -18.39 9.57
C LEU A 2 -0.24 -17.95 10.25
N ASN A 3 -0.33 -17.19 11.34
CA ASN A 3 0.83 -16.71 12.13
C ASN A 3 1.70 -17.85 12.68
N LYS A 4 1.12 -19.02 12.95
CA LYS A 4 1.89 -20.21 13.39
C LYS A 4 2.80 -20.78 12.29
N ASN A 5 2.56 -20.38 11.04
CA ASN A 5 3.35 -20.76 9.87
C ASN A 5 4.27 -19.61 9.41
N GLY A 6 4.50 -18.59 10.25
CA GLY A 6 5.33 -17.43 9.89
C GLY A 6 4.68 -16.46 8.90
N VAL A 7 3.36 -16.58 8.68
CA VAL A 7 2.62 -15.69 7.78
C VAL A 7 1.95 -14.59 8.60
N LEU A 8 2.34 -13.35 8.33
CA LEU A 8 1.76 -12.14 8.90
C LEU A 8 0.81 -11.54 7.86
N VAL A 9 -0.36 -11.07 8.30
CA VAL A 9 -1.40 -10.54 7.40
C VAL A 9 -1.99 -9.29 8.01
N GLU A 10 -1.94 -8.21 7.26
CA GLU A 10 -2.62 -6.95 7.54
C GLU A 10 -3.73 -6.75 6.50
N PHE A 11 -4.89 -6.23 6.93
CA PHE A 11 -6.10 -6.19 6.09
C PHE A 11 -6.46 -4.80 5.57
N THR A 12 -5.85 -3.77 6.17
CA THR A 12 -6.14 -2.38 5.83
C THR A 12 -4.85 -1.65 5.47
N PHE A 13 -4.99 -0.53 4.77
CA PHE A 13 -3.87 0.34 4.46
C PHE A 13 -3.14 0.81 5.72
N LEU A 14 -3.88 1.18 6.77
CA LEU A 14 -3.30 1.72 8.00
C LEU A 14 -2.57 0.64 8.82
N ASP A 15 -3.14 -0.55 8.94
CA ASP A 15 -2.48 -1.67 9.61
C ASP A 15 -1.18 -2.03 8.88
N GLY A 16 -1.22 -2.06 7.54
CA GLY A 16 -0.05 -2.26 6.69
C GLY A 16 1.00 -1.18 6.89
N LEU A 17 0.59 0.09 6.94
CA LEU A 17 1.48 1.23 7.16
C LEU A 17 2.15 1.16 8.54
N GLU A 18 1.38 0.87 9.60
CA GLU A 18 1.92 0.69 10.95
C GLU A 18 2.92 -0.46 11.00
N PHE A 19 2.59 -1.57 10.33
CA PHE A 19 3.45 -2.73 10.27
C PHE A 19 4.81 -2.41 9.65
N ILE A 20 4.82 -1.77 8.48
CA ILE A 20 6.07 -1.48 7.75
C ILE A 20 6.93 -0.44 8.46
N ARG A 21 6.29 0.50 9.17
CA ARG A 21 7.00 1.52 9.96
C ARG A 21 7.59 1.00 11.26
N ASN A 22 7.29 -0.24 11.65
CA ASN A 22 7.93 -0.91 12.78
C ASN A 22 9.19 -1.68 12.32
N PRO A 23 10.41 -1.18 12.58
CA PRO A 23 11.62 -1.79 12.04
C PRO A 23 11.90 -3.19 12.59
N GLN A 24 11.40 -3.50 13.79
CA GLN A 24 11.58 -4.83 14.39
C GLN A 24 10.69 -5.86 13.70
N LYS A 25 9.43 -5.50 13.40
CA LYS A 25 8.51 -6.36 12.66
C LYS A 25 8.99 -6.53 11.21
N LEU A 26 9.32 -5.44 10.52
CA LEU A 26 9.72 -5.49 9.12
C LEU A 26 10.98 -6.35 8.89
N ARG A 27 11.96 -6.31 9.81
CA ARG A 27 13.16 -7.16 9.74
C ARG A 27 12.89 -8.66 9.83
N SER A 28 11.73 -9.07 10.33
CA SER A 28 11.31 -10.47 10.40
C SER A 28 10.61 -10.96 9.13
N VAL A 29 10.43 -10.09 8.14
CA VAL A 29 9.73 -10.40 6.89
C VAL A 29 10.73 -10.59 5.77
N ASP A 30 10.81 -11.81 5.24
CA ASP A 30 11.64 -12.12 4.09
C ASP A 30 10.97 -11.72 2.76
N TYR A 31 9.64 -11.68 2.74
CA TYR A 31 8.85 -11.55 1.53
C TYR A 31 7.50 -10.88 1.79
N VAL A 32 7.08 -9.96 0.91
CA VAL A 32 5.82 -9.23 1.01
C VAL A 32 4.93 -9.59 -0.18
N ILE A 33 3.66 -9.87 0.12
CA ILE A 33 2.60 -9.94 -0.90
C ILE A 33 1.69 -8.77 -0.63
N LEU A 34 1.59 -7.87 -1.60
CA LEU A 34 0.84 -6.65 -1.50
C LEU A 34 -0.41 -6.73 -2.37
N ASP A 35 -1.57 -6.58 -1.75
CA ASP A 35 -2.83 -6.36 -2.47
C ASP A 35 -2.94 -4.89 -2.86
N ILE A 36 -3.48 -4.61 -4.05
CA ILE A 36 -3.67 -3.23 -4.51
C ILE A 36 -4.97 -2.63 -4.00
N ASP A 37 -5.94 -3.49 -3.68
CA ASP A 37 -7.30 -3.12 -3.27
C ASP A 37 -7.39 -3.13 -1.73
N LEU A 38 -6.61 -2.26 -1.08
CA LEU A 38 -6.59 -2.16 0.38
C LEU A 38 -7.67 -1.21 0.88
N ALA A 39 -8.46 -1.68 1.84
CA ALA A 39 -9.43 -0.84 2.53
C ALA A 39 -8.70 0.23 3.34
N ILE A 40 -9.13 1.49 3.20
CA ILE A 40 -8.74 2.59 4.08
C ILE A 40 -9.92 2.77 5.03
N GLN A 41 -9.81 2.31 6.28
CA GLN A 41 -10.89 2.48 7.26
C GLN A 41 -11.29 3.96 7.39
N SER A 42 -12.57 4.20 7.63
CA SER A 42 -13.17 5.53 7.83
C SER A 42 -12.88 6.14 9.18
N ASP A 43 -12.52 5.30 10.15
CA ASP A 43 -12.51 5.70 11.56
C ASP A 43 -11.08 6.10 11.91
N LEU A 44 -10.79 7.38 11.65
CA LEU A 44 -9.44 7.94 11.54
C LEU A 44 -8.95 8.68 12.78
N ASP A 45 -9.73 8.68 13.84
CA ASP A 45 -9.50 9.54 15.00
C ASP A 45 -8.19 9.24 15.75
N GLU A 46 -7.46 8.18 15.40
CA GLU A 46 -6.24 7.77 16.11
C GLU A 46 -4.97 7.66 15.23
N ASN A 47 -5.01 7.95 13.92
CA ASN A 47 -3.82 7.78 13.07
C ASN A 47 -3.14 9.10 12.68
N GLU A 48 -1.99 9.40 13.30
CA GLU A 48 -1.20 10.61 13.02
C GLU A 48 -0.53 10.61 11.63
N TRP A 49 -0.41 9.45 10.97
CA TRP A 49 0.35 9.33 9.73
C TRP A 49 -0.48 9.59 8.48
N LEU A 50 -1.76 9.21 8.48
CA LEU A 50 -2.61 9.39 7.32
C LEU A 50 -2.75 10.87 6.93
N PRO A 51 -3.05 11.82 7.86
CA PRO A 51 -3.10 13.24 7.52
C PRO A 51 -1.82 13.74 6.86
N LYS A 52 -0.66 13.28 7.35
CA LYS A 52 0.64 13.65 6.79
C LYS A 52 0.84 13.10 5.38
N ILE A 53 0.53 11.82 5.13
CA ILE A 53 0.60 11.24 3.78
C ILE A 53 -0.32 11.99 2.82
N LEU A 54 -1.53 12.33 3.26
CA LEU A 54 -2.48 13.08 2.45
C LEU A 54 -1.97 14.49 2.13
N GLN A 55 -1.30 15.16 3.07
CA GLN A 55 -0.66 16.46 2.84
C GLN A 55 0.51 16.34 1.86
N ASP A 56 1.44 15.42 2.12
CA ASP A 56 2.69 15.28 1.37
C ASP A 56 2.44 14.88 -0.09
N TYR A 57 1.41 14.06 -0.35
CA TYR A 57 1.24 13.40 -1.65
C TYR A 57 -0.13 13.56 -2.32
N TYR A 58 -1.19 13.93 -1.58
CA TYR A 58 -2.56 13.92 -2.11
C TYR A 58 -3.27 15.28 -2.04
N GLY A 59 -2.56 16.32 -1.60
CA GLY A 59 -3.04 17.70 -1.59
C GLY A 59 -4.10 17.99 -0.54
N TYR A 60 -4.08 17.28 0.58
CA TYR A 60 -4.83 17.69 1.76
C TYR A 60 -4.20 18.95 2.36
N GLU A 61 -5.03 19.96 2.63
CA GLU A 61 -4.60 21.20 3.27
C GLU A 61 -5.53 21.44 4.47
N PRO A 62 -5.03 21.36 5.72
CA PRO A 62 -5.85 21.59 6.90
C PRO A 62 -6.56 22.94 6.89
N GLN A 63 -7.84 22.97 7.24
CA GLN A 63 -8.67 24.17 7.28
C GLN A 63 -9.10 24.51 8.72
N GLU A 64 -9.30 25.79 9.00
CA GLU A 64 -9.83 26.23 10.31
C GLU A 64 -11.32 25.91 10.48
N ASP A 65 -12.07 25.83 9.38
CA ASP A 65 -13.48 25.44 9.36
C ASP A 65 -13.59 23.92 9.29
N GLU A 66 -14.16 23.31 10.33
CA GLU A 66 -14.25 21.84 10.49
C GLU A 66 -14.95 21.15 9.32
N MET A 67 -16.02 21.75 8.76
CA MET A 67 -16.73 21.14 7.62
C MET A 67 -15.91 21.21 6.34
N LEU A 68 -15.19 22.32 6.11
CA LEU A 68 -14.30 22.45 4.96
C LEU A 68 -13.08 21.54 5.08
N ASP A 69 -12.57 21.35 6.30
CA ASP A 69 -11.46 20.45 6.60
C ASP A 69 -11.83 19.00 6.27
N GLU A 70 -12.97 18.52 6.80
CA GLU A 70 -13.49 17.17 6.55
C GLU A 70 -13.68 16.92 5.04
N GLN A 71 -14.26 17.87 4.31
CA GLN A 71 -14.41 17.76 2.85
C GLN A 71 -13.08 17.72 2.09
N ASN A 72 -12.08 18.48 2.55
CA ASN A 72 -10.75 18.46 1.93
C ASN A 72 -10.05 17.13 2.21
N PHE A 73 -10.13 16.68 3.45
CA PHE A 73 -9.61 15.40 3.89
C PHE A 73 -10.19 14.24 3.06
N ASP A 74 -11.51 14.19 2.91
CA ASP A 74 -12.19 13.16 2.13
C ASP A 74 -11.78 13.17 0.66
N LYS A 75 -11.66 14.35 0.04
CA LYS A 75 -11.19 14.47 -1.35
C LYS A 75 -9.76 13.96 -1.53
N ALA A 76 -8.87 14.24 -0.58
CA ALA A 76 -7.51 13.73 -0.64
C ALA A 76 -7.50 12.20 -0.44
N LYS A 77 -8.32 11.69 0.48
CA LYS A 77 -8.50 10.26 0.72
C LYS A 77 -9.03 9.52 -0.51
N GLU A 78 -10.02 10.07 -1.21
CA GLU A 78 -10.55 9.53 -2.47
C GLU A 78 -9.47 9.33 -3.54
N ARG A 79 -8.43 10.18 -3.54
CA ARG A 79 -7.28 10.05 -4.45
C ARG A 79 -6.29 8.97 -4.01
N LEU A 80 -6.15 8.73 -2.71
CA LEU A 80 -5.30 7.69 -2.14
C LEU A 80 -5.89 6.29 -2.36
N ILE A 81 -7.21 6.11 -2.19
CA ILE A 81 -7.90 4.81 -2.31
C ILE A 81 -7.46 3.98 -3.53
N PRO A 82 -7.51 4.48 -4.78
CA PRO A 82 -7.15 3.68 -5.96
C PRO A 82 -5.67 3.33 -6.06
N VAL A 83 -4.82 3.92 -5.21
CA VAL A 83 -3.36 3.73 -5.21
C VAL A 83 -2.83 3.37 -3.82
N ALA A 84 -3.67 2.88 -2.90
CA ALA A 84 -3.26 2.58 -1.54
C ALA A 84 -2.12 1.54 -1.48
N GLY A 85 -2.21 0.48 -2.31
CA GLY A 85 -1.11 -0.47 -2.47
C GLY A 85 0.17 0.16 -3.05
N TYR A 86 0.05 1.08 -4.01
CA TYR A 86 1.22 1.81 -4.50
C TYR A 86 1.93 2.59 -3.39
N GLN A 87 1.16 3.25 -2.54
CA GLN A 87 1.69 4.05 -1.45
C GLN A 87 2.48 3.17 -0.47
N LEU A 88 1.95 2.00 -0.08
CA LEU A 88 2.69 1.08 0.77
C LEU A 88 3.97 0.55 0.11
N TYR A 89 3.95 0.29 -1.19
CA TYR A 89 5.17 -0.09 -1.91
C TYR A 89 6.21 1.02 -1.91
N THR A 90 5.78 2.27 -2.11
CA THR A 90 6.67 3.42 -2.07
C THR A 90 7.31 3.54 -0.69
N GLU A 91 6.53 3.44 0.38
CA GLU A 91 7.06 3.43 1.76
C GLU A 91 8.03 2.25 2.00
N LEU A 92 7.68 1.03 1.55
CA LEU A 92 8.53 -0.15 1.71
C LEU A 92 9.88 0.00 1.00
N VAL A 93 9.88 0.40 -0.27
CA VAL A 93 11.08 0.39 -1.11
C VAL A 93 11.89 1.66 -0.96
N MET A 94 11.23 2.82 -0.96
CA MET A 94 11.90 4.12 -0.97
C MET A 94 12.31 4.56 0.43
N GLU A 95 11.41 4.43 1.41
CA GLU A 95 11.68 4.88 2.79
C GLU A 95 12.40 3.82 3.61
N HIS A 96 12.01 2.54 3.47
CA HIS A 96 12.55 1.45 4.27
C HIS A 96 13.59 0.57 3.56
N GLY A 97 13.85 0.80 2.27
CA GLY A 97 14.87 0.06 1.51
C GLY A 97 14.58 -1.44 1.37
N PHE A 98 13.32 -1.85 1.46
CA PHE A 98 12.94 -3.25 1.32
C PHE A 98 13.25 -3.75 -0.11
N PRO A 99 13.84 -4.95 -0.29
CA PRO A 99 14.21 -5.42 -1.62
C PRO A 99 13.00 -5.55 -2.54
N LYS A 100 12.96 -4.76 -3.62
CA LYS A 100 11.84 -4.77 -4.60
C LYS A 100 11.55 -6.16 -5.17
N ASP A 101 12.57 -7.01 -5.32
CA ASP A 101 12.45 -8.36 -5.87
C ASP A 101 11.77 -9.34 -4.90
N HIS A 102 11.62 -8.94 -3.64
CA HIS A 102 10.95 -9.68 -2.57
C HIS A 102 9.50 -9.21 -2.35
N ILE A 103 8.97 -8.36 -3.23
CA ILE A 103 7.59 -7.87 -3.19
C ILE A 103 6.82 -8.44 -4.39
N LEU A 104 5.67 -9.06 -4.11
CA LEU A 104 4.68 -9.42 -5.14
C LEU A 104 3.50 -8.48 -5.08
N PHE A 105 3.17 -7.91 -6.22
CA PHE A 105 1.93 -7.17 -6.42
C PHE A 105 0.84 -8.11 -6.92
N CYS A 106 -0.25 -8.20 -6.15
CA CYS A 106 -1.45 -8.94 -6.51
C CYS A 106 -2.58 -7.95 -6.77
N SER A 107 -3.32 -8.18 -7.86
CA SER A 107 -4.50 -7.39 -8.20
C SER A 107 -5.61 -8.32 -8.68
N ASN A 108 -6.82 -8.12 -8.13
CA ASN A 108 -8.01 -8.82 -8.60
C ASN A 108 -8.88 -7.93 -9.51
N HIS A 109 -8.60 -6.63 -9.60
CA HIS A 109 -9.44 -5.65 -10.29
C HIS A 109 -8.69 -4.94 -11.44
N ALA A 110 -9.14 -5.20 -12.67
CA ALA A 110 -8.51 -4.72 -13.91
C ALA A 110 -8.55 -3.19 -14.09
N ASN A 111 -9.38 -2.48 -13.32
CA ASN A 111 -9.53 -1.02 -13.41
C ASN A 111 -8.56 -0.29 -12.47
N GLU A 112 -8.40 -0.68 -11.19
CA GLU A 112 -7.32 -0.14 -10.33
C GLU A 112 -5.94 -0.40 -10.95
N GLN A 113 -5.77 -1.50 -11.67
CA GLN A 113 -4.52 -1.81 -12.37
C GLN A 113 -4.06 -0.71 -13.33
N LYS A 114 -4.98 0.04 -13.96
CA LYS A 114 -4.62 1.15 -14.86
C LYS A 114 -4.16 2.39 -14.10
N ALA A 115 -4.86 2.76 -13.02
CA ALA A 115 -4.47 3.90 -12.17
C ALA A 115 -3.10 3.63 -11.53
N LEU A 116 -2.91 2.41 -11.05
CA LEU A 116 -1.65 1.94 -10.51
C LEU A 116 -0.52 1.98 -11.55
N GLN A 117 -0.75 1.42 -12.74
CA GLN A 117 0.23 1.46 -13.82
C GLN A 117 0.60 2.90 -14.21
N ALA A 118 -0.37 3.81 -14.26
CA ALA A 118 -0.12 5.22 -14.52
C ALA A 118 0.73 5.88 -13.43
N ALA A 119 0.49 5.57 -12.15
CA ALA A 119 1.29 6.09 -11.03
C ALA A 119 2.76 5.64 -11.14
N PHE A 120 3.01 4.36 -11.40
CA PHE A 120 4.37 3.85 -11.62
C PHE A 120 5.05 4.49 -12.84
N GLN A 121 4.33 4.65 -13.95
CA GLN A 121 4.85 5.32 -15.15
C GLN A 121 5.20 6.78 -14.90
N GLN A 122 4.34 7.52 -14.20
CA GLN A 122 4.58 8.91 -13.84
C GLN A 122 5.80 9.06 -12.92
N ALA A 123 5.99 8.11 -12.00
CA ALA A 123 7.14 8.07 -11.11
C ALA A 123 8.43 7.56 -11.78
N LEU A 124 8.38 7.16 -13.06
CA LEU A 124 9.48 6.51 -13.79
C LEU A 124 10.01 5.23 -13.08
N ILE A 125 9.14 4.57 -12.33
CA ILE A 125 9.42 3.31 -11.66
C ILE A 125 8.92 2.17 -12.56
N GLU A 126 9.74 1.14 -12.74
CA GLU A 126 9.28 -0.07 -13.44
C GLU A 126 8.09 -0.68 -12.72
N PHE A 127 6.98 -0.83 -13.43
CA PHE A 127 5.79 -1.44 -12.88
C PHE A 127 6.09 -2.91 -12.51
N PRO A 128 5.92 -3.33 -11.24
CA PRO A 128 6.11 -4.72 -10.85
C PRO A 128 5.21 -5.61 -11.68
N GLN A 129 5.71 -6.76 -12.12
CA GLN A 129 4.88 -7.71 -12.86
C GLN A 129 3.68 -8.14 -11.98
N PRO A 130 2.43 -7.77 -12.35
CA PRO A 130 1.27 -8.12 -11.54
C PRO A 130 0.96 -9.60 -11.71
N PHE A 131 0.58 -10.26 -10.63
CA PHE A 131 0.14 -11.66 -10.65
C PHE A 131 -1.37 -11.75 -10.47
N SER A 132 -2.03 -12.48 -11.36
CA SER A 132 -3.45 -12.81 -11.26
C SER A 132 -3.66 -14.17 -10.57
N LYS A 133 -4.90 -14.50 -10.21
CA LYS A 133 -5.27 -15.81 -9.65
C LYS A 133 -4.92 -17.00 -10.57
N ASP A 134 -4.74 -16.76 -11.87
CA ASP A 134 -4.38 -17.77 -12.85
C ASP A 134 -2.86 -18.03 -12.93
N ASP A 135 -2.04 -17.16 -12.33
CA ASP A 135 -0.57 -17.25 -12.38
C ASP A 135 0.05 -18.16 -11.30
N LYS A 136 -0.72 -19.10 -10.73
CA LYS A 136 -0.28 -20.01 -9.64
C LYS A 136 1.07 -20.68 -9.91
N ALA A 137 1.30 -21.12 -11.15
CA ALA A 137 2.54 -21.79 -11.55
C ALA A 137 3.76 -20.84 -11.54
N LYS A 138 3.57 -19.57 -11.86
CA LYS A 138 4.65 -18.56 -11.89
C LYS A 138 5.03 -18.09 -10.49
N VAL A 139 4.04 -17.93 -9.61
CA VAL A 139 4.27 -17.58 -8.20
C VAL A 139 5.08 -18.67 -7.49
N GLN A 140 4.73 -19.94 -7.70
CA GLN A 140 5.45 -21.07 -7.11
C GLN A 140 6.90 -21.22 -7.60
N ALA A 141 7.18 -20.86 -8.86
CA ALA A 141 8.53 -20.94 -9.42
C ALA A 141 9.47 -19.86 -8.84
N ARG A 142 8.94 -18.70 -8.46
CA ARG A 142 9.72 -17.58 -7.91
C ARG A 142 10.11 -17.79 -6.44
N GLN A 143 9.28 -18.50 -5.67
CA GLN A 143 9.53 -18.87 -4.27
C GLN A 143 10.64 -19.94 -4.09
N ARG A 144 11.13 -20.55 -5.17
CA ARG A 144 12.15 -21.62 -5.13
C ARG A 144 13.56 -21.15 -5.52
N ARG A 145 13.74 -19.86 -5.77
CA ARG A 145 15.03 -19.23 -6.05
C ARG A 145 15.51 -18.51 -4.81
#